data_AF-A0A6A5SKU3-F1
#
_entry.id   AF-A0A6A5SKU3-F1
#
_cell.length_a   1.000
_cell.length_b   1.000
_cell.length_c   1.000
_cell.angle_alpha   90.00
_cell.angle_beta   90.00
_cell.angle_gamma   90.00
#
_symmetry.space_group_name_H-M   'P 1'
#
loop_
_entity.id
_entity.type
_entity.pdbx_description
1 polymer ?
#
loop_
_entity_poly.entity_id
_entity_poly.type
_entity_poly.pdbx_seq_one_letter_code
_entity_poly.pdbx_strand_id
1 'polypeptide(L)'
;PILQEVAESGDIATFEFLRSKRAPLGPCTLHRAVLAAAFGHDGSDDPKKDDKKQRQSRARYTQRMAMVRHLVDTVGLDVNKLDFPRDTKWLQGEWGTPLEYIVSIGRPDKDARELTWFLLDRGADPEIALTEAKESNHSTFIEWVEAWEAQGGREKLEHFKKKKRDERRCSVQ
;
A
#
# COMPACT_ATOMS: atom_id res chain seq x y z
N PRO A 1 11.91 2.41 -12.95
CA PRO A 1 12.89 3.44 -12.47
C PRO A 1 13.63 2.95 -11.23
N ILE A 2 14.88 3.36 -10.98
CA ILE A 2 15.68 2.76 -9.90
C ILE A 2 15.05 2.93 -8.51
N LEU A 3 14.39 4.06 -8.23
CA LEU A 3 13.69 4.27 -6.95
C LEU A 3 12.50 3.32 -6.76
N GLN A 4 11.86 2.87 -7.83
CA GLN A 4 10.77 1.91 -7.76
C GLN A 4 11.29 0.52 -7.36
N GLU A 5 12.42 0.07 -7.92
CA GLU A 5 13.05 -1.20 -7.55
C GLU A 5 13.50 -1.20 -6.08
N VAL A 6 14.07 -0.08 -5.61
CA VAL A 6 14.50 0.06 -4.21
C VAL A 6 13.30 0.18 -3.26
N ALA A 7 12.21 0.81 -3.70
CA ALA A 7 10.96 0.84 -2.95
C ALA A 7 10.37 -0.58 -2.79
N GLU A 8 10.45 -1.42 -3.83
CA GLU A 8 10.00 -2.81 -3.78
C GLU A 8 10.83 -3.67 -2.80
N SER A 9 12.14 -3.41 -2.70
CA SER A 9 13.02 -4.14 -1.78
C SER A 9 12.82 -3.73 -0.31
N GLY A 10 12.38 -2.49 -0.06
CA GLY A 10 12.18 -1.94 1.28
C GLY A 10 13.41 -1.23 1.88
N ASP A 11 14.46 -0.99 1.08
CA ASP A 11 15.69 -0.34 1.56
C ASP A 11 15.57 1.20 1.58
N ILE A 12 15.11 1.74 2.72
CA ILE A 12 14.92 3.18 2.93
C ILE A 12 16.23 3.96 2.81
N ALA A 13 17.35 3.41 3.29
CA ALA A 13 18.63 4.11 3.27
C ALA A 13 19.12 4.32 1.83
N THR A 14 19.07 3.27 1.01
CA THR A 14 19.40 3.36 -0.41
C THR A 14 18.40 4.24 -1.16
N PHE A 15 17.11 4.16 -0.82
CA PHE A 15 16.08 4.99 -1.43
C PHE A 15 16.35 6.48 -1.22
N GLU A 16 16.61 6.90 0.02
CA GLU A 16 16.93 8.29 0.35
C GLU A 16 18.25 8.75 -0.25
N PHE A 17 19.26 7.88 -0.28
CA PHE A 17 20.51 8.18 -0.96
C PHE A 17 20.27 8.51 -2.44
N LEU A 18 19.55 7.66 -3.18
CA LEU A 18 19.25 7.87 -4.59
C LEU A 18 18.34 9.08 -4.81
N ARG A 19 17.36 9.31 -3.93
CA ARG A 19 16.50 10.49 -3.96
C ARG A 19 17.31 11.78 -3.78
N SER A 20 18.30 11.79 -2.87
CA SER A 20 19.21 12.93 -2.70
C SER A 20 20.08 13.21 -3.94
N LYS A 21 20.29 12.19 -4.79
CA LYS A 21 20.93 12.30 -6.12
C LYS A 21 19.94 12.64 -7.24
N ARG A 22 18.71 13.03 -6.91
CA ARG A 22 17.64 13.38 -7.86
C ARG A 22 17.22 12.22 -8.77
N ALA A 23 17.38 10.98 -8.32
CA ALA A 23 16.79 9.85 -9.02
C ALA A 23 15.25 10.04 -9.12
N PRO A 24 14.62 9.74 -10.27
CA PRO A 24 13.21 10.00 -10.48
C PRO A 24 12.33 8.96 -9.78
N LEU A 25 11.24 9.43 -9.15
CA LEU A 25 10.16 8.56 -8.68
C LEU A 25 9.39 8.03 -9.88
N GLY A 26 9.27 6.71 -9.99
CA GLY A 26 8.43 6.08 -11.00
C GLY A 26 6.93 6.22 -10.68
N PRO A 27 6.05 6.12 -11.68
CA PRO A 27 4.61 6.14 -11.48
C PRO A 27 4.15 5.06 -10.49
N CYS A 28 4.83 3.91 -10.49
CA CYS A 28 4.48 2.72 -9.72
C CYS A 28 5.28 2.58 -8.40
N THR A 29 5.97 3.63 -7.95
CA THR A 29 6.86 3.53 -6.78
C THR A 29 6.12 3.04 -5.52
N LEU A 30 4.96 3.65 -5.20
CA LEU A 30 4.14 3.20 -4.07
C LEU A 30 3.48 1.84 -4.34
N HIS A 31 2.96 1.65 -5.56
CA HIS A 31 2.31 0.41 -6.00
C HIS A 31 3.19 -0.82 -5.80
N ARG A 32 4.45 -0.77 -6.24
CA ARG A 32 5.42 -1.88 -6.09
C ARG A 32 5.79 -2.13 -4.63
N ALA A 33 5.96 -1.08 -3.83
CA ALA A 33 6.22 -1.22 -2.40
C ALA A 33 5.04 -1.92 -1.67
N VAL A 34 3.81 -1.53 -1.99
CA VAL A 34 2.58 -2.13 -1.44
C VAL A 34 2.45 -3.59 -1.88
N LEU A 35 2.63 -3.88 -3.17
CA LEU A 35 2.62 -5.24 -3.69
C LEU A 35 3.63 -6.12 -2.95
N ALA A 36 4.87 -5.65 -2.81
CA ALA A 36 5.92 -6.38 -2.11
C ALA A 36 5.59 -6.62 -0.64
N ALA A 37 5.04 -5.62 0.06
CA ALA A 37 4.63 -5.74 1.45
C ALA A 37 3.50 -6.78 1.61
N ALA A 38 2.51 -6.78 0.73
CA ALA A 38 1.42 -7.76 0.73
C ALA A 38 1.91 -9.21 0.48
N PHE A 39 2.96 -9.41 -0.32
CA PHE A 39 3.60 -10.73 -0.46
C PHE A 39 4.37 -11.20 0.79
N GLY A 40 4.77 -10.28 1.66
CA GLY A 40 5.75 -10.51 2.73
C GLY A 40 5.27 -11.33 3.92
N HIS A 41 3.97 -11.57 4.07
CA HIS A 41 3.43 -12.16 5.29
C HIS A 41 3.18 -13.68 5.16
N ASP A 42 4.05 -14.49 5.78
CA ASP A 42 3.81 -15.93 6.09
C ASP A 42 4.39 -16.35 7.45
N GLY A 43 4.64 -15.39 8.35
CA GLY A 43 5.15 -15.66 9.69
C GLY A 43 4.10 -16.42 10.53
N SER A 44 4.56 -17.35 11.37
CA SER A 44 3.67 -18.04 12.30
C SER A 44 3.14 -17.08 13.36
N ASP A 45 2.02 -17.43 14.01
CA ASP A 45 1.48 -16.66 15.15
C ASP A 45 2.44 -16.60 16.35
N ASP A 46 3.46 -17.47 16.39
CA ASP A 46 4.46 -17.55 17.46
C ASP A 46 5.88 -17.33 16.91
N PRO A 47 6.39 -16.08 16.93
CA PRO A 47 7.74 -15.76 16.45
C PRO A 47 8.87 -16.62 17.06
N LYS A 48 8.65 -17.22 18.25
CA LYS A 48 9.65 -18.08 18.90
C LYS A 48 9.79 -19.43 18.21
N LYS A 49 8.78 -19.87 17.46
CA LYS A 49 8.74 -21.12 16.70
C LYS A 49 9.11 -20.94 15.23
N ASP A 50 9.34 -19.71 14.79
CA ASP A 50 9.70 -19.43 13.41
C ASP A 50 11.00 -20.16 13.03
N ASP A 51 10.96 -20.90 11.93
CA ASP A 51 12.15 -21.39 11.26
C ASP A 51 12.96 -20.23 10.64
N LYS A 52 14.13 -20.53 10.06
CA LYS A 52 14.98 -19.50 9.45
C LYS A 52 14.28 -18.75 8.31
N LYS A 53 13.45 -19.44 7.51
CA LYS A 53 12.73 -18.85 6.37
C LYS A 53 11.64 -17.91 6.87
N GLN A 54 10.85 -18.33 7.85
CA GLN A 54 9.80 -17.52 8.47
C GLN A 54 10.36 -16.26 9.15
N ARG A 55 11.50 -16.36 9.86
CA ARG A 55 12.18 -15.18 10.41
C ARG A 55 12.61 -14.20 9.33
N GLN A 56 13.13 -14.70 8.21
CA GLN A 56 13.53 -13.87 7.07
C GLN A 56 12.32 -13.21 6.39
N SER A 57 11.22 -13.95 6.19
CA SER A 57 9.97 -13.39 5.67
C SER A 57 9.44 -12.28 6.59
N ARG A 58 9.39 -12.51 7.90
CA ARG A 58 8.95 -11.50 8.89
C ARG A 58 9.82 -10.25 8.84
N ALA A 59 11.15 -10.40 8.81
CA ALA A 59 12.06 -9.27 8.69
C ALA A 59 11.84 -8.48 7.38
N ARG A 60 11.64 -9.17 6.25
CA ARG A 60 11.32 -8.54 4.97
C ARG A 60 9.97 -7.82 5.01
N TYR A 61 8.96 -8.41 5.63
CA TYR A 61 7.65 -7.76 5.83
C TYR A 61 7.81 -6.47 6.61
N THR A 62 8.50 -6.49 7.76
CA THR A 62 8.76 -5.29 8.57
C THR A 62 9.47 -4.21 7.77
N GLN A 63 10.50 -4.56 6.98
CA GLN A 63 11.22 -3.61 6.13
C GLN A 63 10.33 -3.00 5.05
N ARG A 64 9.52 -3.83 4.38
CA ARG A 64 8.60 -3.37 3.32
C ARG A 64 7.47 -2.51 3.88
N MET A 65 6.91 -2.87 5.04
CA MET A 65 5.96 -2.03 5.76
C MET A 65 6.57 -0.69 6.15
N ALA A 66 7.81 -0.67 6.64
CA ALA A 66 8.52 0.57 6.94
C ALA A 66 8.70 1.44 5.69
N MET A 67 9.02 0.85 4.54
CA MET A 67 9.10 1.56 3.26
C MET A 67 7.75 2.15 2.83
N VAL A 68 6.67 1.37 2.89
CA VAL A 68 5.32 1.88 2.57
C VAL A 68 4.96 3.07 3.46
N ARG A 69 5.21 2.96 4.77
CA ARG A 69 5.01 4.06 5.72
C ARG A 69 5.83 5.28 5.35
N HIS A 70 7.11 5.10 5.04
CA HIS A 70 8.01 6.18 4.63
C HIS A 70 7.57 6.88 3.35
N LEU A 71 7.14 6.13 2.32
CA LEU A 71 6.65 6.69 1.07
C LEU A 71 5.39 7.55 1.26
N VAL A 72 4.49 7.16 2.17
CA VAL A 72 3.24 7.89 2.43
C VAL A 72 3.47 9.06 3.39
N ASP A 73 4.13 8.83 4.54
CA ASP A 73 4.31 9.82 5.60
C ASP A 73 5.40 10.85 5.31
N THR A 74 6.54 10.38 4.82
CA THR A 74 7.74 11.20 4.68
C THR A 74 7.87 11.75 3.27
N VAL A 75 7.65 10.91 2.26
CA VAL A 75 7.74 11.34 0.84
C VAL A 75 6.45 12.03 0.39
N GLY A 76 5.32 11.71 1.01
CA GLY A 76 4.03 12.32 0.69
C GLY A 76 3.42 11.79 -0.61
N LEU A 77 3.70 10.53 -0.98
CA LEU A 77 3.06 9.93 -2.14
C LEU A 77 1.55 9.73 -1.90
N ASP A 78 0.76 10.07 -2.91
CA ASP A 78 -0.69 9.94 -2.87
C ASP A 78 -1.13 8.47 -2.94
N VAL A 79 -1.84 8.03 -1.91
CA VAL A 79 -2.36 6.66 -1.75
C VAL A 79 -3.50 6.31 -2.72
N ASN A 80 -4.06 7.30 -3.43
CA ASN A 80 -5.07 7.10 -4.46
C ASN A 80 -4.53 7.34 -5.87
N LYS A 81 -3.23 7.65 -6.01
CA LYS A 81 -2.63 7.87 -7.32
C LYS A 81 -2.72 6.59 -8.13
N LEU A 82 -3.21 6.70 -9.36
CA LEU A 82 -3.15 5.61 -10.32
C LEU A 82 -1.73 5.43 -10.84
N ASP A 83 -1.31 4.18 -11.02
CA ASP A 83 -0.12 3.81 -11.77
C ASP A 83 -0.11 4.41 -13.18
N PHE A 84 -1.20 4.20 -13.93
CA PHE A 84 -1.45 4.68 -15.27
C PHE A 84 -2.91 5.13 -15.45
N PRO A 85 -3.20 5.92 -16.49
CA PRO A 85 -4.58 6.21 -16.88
C PRO A 85 -5.40 4.92 -17.07
N ARG A 86 -6.67 4.91 -16.60
CA ARG A 86 -7.52 3.69 -16.64
C ARG A 86 -7.76 3.17 -18.06
N ASP A 87 -7.71 4.03 -19.07
CA ASP A 87 -7.86 3.68 -20.48
C ASP A 87 -6.65 2.92 -21.06
N THR A 88 -5.52 2.87 -20.35
CA THR A 88 -4.33 2.13 -20.76
C THR A 88 -4.07 0.84 -19.95
N LYS A 89 -4.99 0.45 -19.06
CA LYS A 89 -4.86 -0.72 -18.15
C LYS A 89 -4.47 -2.03 -18.88
N TRP A 90 -4.99 -2.26 -20.07
CA TRP A 90 -4.75 -3.47 -20.88
C TRP A 90 -3.35 -3.55 -21.51
N LEU A 91 -2.56 -2.47 -21.52
CA LEU A 91 -1.27 -2.42 -22.21
C LEU A 91 -0.08 -2.77 -21.31
N GLN A 92 -0.18 -2.62 -19.98
CA GLN A 92 1.01 -2.58 -19.11
C GLN A 92 0.98 -3.53 -17.89
N GLY A 93 -0.11 -4.30 -17.70
CA GLY A 93 -0.18 -5.28 -16.60
C GLY A 93 -0.17 -4.65 -15.20
N GLU A 94 -0.58 -3.38 -15.12
CA GLU A 94 -0.65 -2.59 -13.89
C GLU A 94 -2.13 -2.28 -13.57
N TRP A 95 -2.45 -2.18 -12.28
CA TRP A 95 -3.76 -2.54 -11.74
C TRP A 95 -4.63 -1.34 -11.32
N GLY A 96 -4.05 -0.15 -11.15
CA GLY A 96 -4.77 1.06 -10.74
C GLY A 96 -4.13 1.70 -9.50
N THR A 97 -4.88 1.78 -8.41
CA THR A 97 -4.43 2.34 -7.12
C THR A 97 -3.60 1.33 -6.32
N PRO A 98 -2.82 1.78 -5.31
CA PRO A 98 -2.11 0.87 -4.42
C PRO A 98 -3.00 -0.16 -3.72
N LEU A 99 -4.27 0.15 -3.41
CA LEU A 99 -5.21 -0.83 -2.84
C LEU A 99 -5.59 -1.92 -3.85
N GLU A 100 -5.79 -1.60 -5.13
CA GLU A 100 -6.07 -2.58 -6.20
C GLU A 100 -4.92 -3.62 -6.31
N TYR A 101 -3.66 -3.22 -6.03
CA TYR A 101 -2.52 -4.15 -6.00
C TYR A 101 -2.55 -5.18 -4.86
N ILE A 102 -3.25 -4.90 -3.75
CA ILE A 102 -3.43 -5.90 -2.68
C ILE A 102 -4.43 -6.96 -3.14
N VAL A 103 -5.52 -6.51 -3.76
CA VAL A 103 -6.59 -7.39 -4.27
C VAL A 103 -6.08 -8.29 -5.39
N SER A 104 -5.29 -7.76 -6.31
CA SER A 104 -4.79 -8.49 -7.49
C SER A 104 -3.89 -9.68 -7.15
N ILE A 105 -3.33 -9.75 -5.93
CA ILE A 105 -2.55 -10.89 -5.47
C ILE A 105 -3.46 -12.14 -5.35
N GLY A 106 -4.74 -11.99 -5.00
CA GLY A 106 -5.71 -13.08 -4.98
C GLY A 106 -5.34 -14.25 -4.08
N ARG A 107 -4.53 -14.00 -3.02
CA ARG A 107 -4.01 -15.04 -2.14
C ARG A 107 -4.60 -14.93 -0.74
N PRO A 108 -5.64 -15.72 -0.42
CA PRO A 108 -6.27 -15.70 0.89
C PRO A 108 -5.33 -16.18 2.02
N ASP A 109 -4.20 -16.82 1.68
CA ASP A 109 -3.18 -17.26 2.64
C ASP A 109 -2.24 -16.13 3.12
N LYS A 110 -2.36 -14.92 2.56
CA LYS A 110 -1.51 -13.78 2.90
C LYS A 110 -2.29 -12.76 3.72
N ASP A 111 -1.87 -12.54 4.97
CA ASP A 111 -2.42 -11.48 5.81
C ASP A 111 -1.80 -10.12 5.41
N ALA A 112 -2.56 -9.34 4.66
CA ALA A 112 -2.24 -7.96 4.31
C ALA A 112 -3.16 -6.96 5.03
N ARG A 113 -3.81 -7.36 6.14
CA ARG A 113 -4.75 -6.52 6.87
C ARG A 113 -4.11 -5.26 7.42
N GLU A 114 -2.95 -5.38 8.09
CA GLU A 114 -2.24 -4.22 8.65
C GLU A 114 -1.88 -3.20 7.56
N LEU A 115 -1.40 -3.69 6.41
CA LEU A 115 -1.07 -2.88 5.25
C LEU A 115 -2.32 -2.19 4.69
N THR A 116 -3.42 -2.93 4.55
CA THR A 116 -4.70 -2.41 4.05
C THR A 116 -5.22 -1.30 4.96
N TRP A 117 -5.28 -1.55 6.28
CA TRP A 117 -5.75 -0.57 7.26
C TRP A 117 -4.86 0.67 7.29
N PHE A 118 -3.54 0.50 7.18
CA PHE A 118 -2.62 1.63 7.07
C PHE A 118 -2.96 2.54 5.89
N LEU A 119 -3.20 1.98 4.70
CA LEU A 119 -3.55 2.80 3.53
C LEU A 119 -4.90 3.50 3.70
N LEU A 120 -5.90 2.80 4.24
CA LEU A 120 -7.24 3.36 4.51
C LEU A 120 -7.19 4.51 5.53
N ASP A 121 -6.44 4.33 6.63
CA ASP A 121 -6.22 5.36 7.65
C ASP A 121 -5.52 6.62 7.08
N ARG A 122 -4.90 6.50 5.90
CA ARG A 122 -4.20 7.58 5.19
C ARG A 122 -4.96 8.11 3.99
N GLY A 123 -6.24 7.77 3.89
CA GLY A 123 -7.13 8.36 2.92
C GLY A 123 -7.30 7.54 1.65
N ALA A 124 -6.83 6.30 1.61
CA ALA A 124 -7.07 5.43 0.46
C ALA A 124 -8.57 5.12 0.32
N ASP A 125 -9.08 5.18 -0.90
CA ASP A 125 -10.48 4.94 -1.21
C ASP A 125 -10.71 3.46 -1.54
N PRO A 126 -11.50 2.73 -0.73
CA PRO A 126 -11.69 1.29 -0.93
C PRO A 126 -12.66 0.95 -2.06
N GLU A 127 -13.47 1.88 -2.60
CA GLU A 127 -14.61 1.53 -3.46
C GLU A 127 -14.24 0.72 -4.70
N ILE A 128 -13.17 1.11 -5.38
CA ILE A 128 -12.72 0.43 -6.59
C ILE A 128 -12.13 -0.93 -6.25
N ALA A 129 -11.27 -1.00 -5.23
CA ALA A 129 -10.68 -2.25 -4.75
C ALA A 129 -11.74 -3.23 -4.24
N LEU A 130 -12.81 -2.74 -3.58
CA LEU A 130 -13.95 -3.56 -3.16
C LEU A 130 -14.73 -4.14 -4.34
N THR A 131 -14.88 -3.38 -5.42
CA THR A 131 -15.53 -3.85 -6.66
C THR A 131 -14.72 -5.00 -7.26
N GLU A 132 -13.40 -4.80 -7.40
CA GLU A 132 -12.50 -5.83 -7.91
C GLU A 132 -12.43 -7.06 -6.97
N ALA A 133 -12.46 -6.86 -5.65
CA ALA A 133 -12.47 -7.95 -4.67
C ALA A 133 -13.74 -8.80 -4.78
N LYS A 134 -14.90 -8.19 -5.06
CA LYS A 134 -16.16 -8.92 -5.31
C LYS A 134 -16.10 -9.72 -6.60
N GLU A 135 -15.56 -9.13 -7.68
CA GLU A 135 -15.42 -9.79 -8.98
C GLU A 135 -14.44 -10.96 -8.95
N SER A 136 -13.34 -10.82 -8.19
CA SER A 136 -12.30 -11.85 -8.01
C SER A 136 -12.58 -12.82 -6.85
N ASN A 137 -13.69 -12.64 -6.13
CA ASN A 137 -14.07 -13.42 -4.95
C ASN A 137 -13.00 -13.42 -3.82
N HIS A 138 -12.33 -12.28 -3.61
CA HIS A 138 -11.35 -12.08 -2.55
C HIS A 138 -12.05 -11.72 -1.22
N SER A 139 -12.78 -12.66 -0.62
CA SER A 139 -13.59 -12.44 0.59
C SER A 139 -12.80 -11.86 1.77
N THR A 140 -11.55 -12.28 1.97
CA THR A 140 -10.71 -11.81 3.09
C THR A 140 -10.45 -10.30 3.04
N PHE A 141 -10.32 -9.72 1.84
CA PHE A 141 -10.11 -8.27 1.69
C PHE A 141 -11.38 -7.50 2.05
N ILE A 142 -12.54 -8.02 1.63
CA ILE A 142 -13.85 -7.45 1.96
C ILE A 142 -14.01 -7.44 3.49
N GLU A 143 -13.72 -8.56 4.16
CA GLU A 143 -13.76 -8.66 5.63
C GLU A 143 -12.81 -7.67 6.32
N TRP A 144 -11.60 -7.45 5.78
CA TRP A 144 -10.68 -6.45 6.34
C TRP A 144 -11.23 -5.03 6.25
N VAL A 145 -11.87 -4.67 5.14
CA VAL A 145 -12.47 -3.35 4.96
C VAL A 145 -13.70 -3.20 5.86
N GLU A 146 -14.58 -4.19 5.93
CA GLU A 146 -15.75 -4.17 6.82
C GLU A 146 -15.33 -4.05 8.30
N ALA A 147 -14.30 -4.79 8.72
CA ALA A 147 -13.75 -4.68 10.08
C ALA A 147 -13.14 -3.29 10.35
N TRP A 148 -12.50 -2.68 9.35
CA TRP A 148 -11.98 -1.31 9.46
C TRP A 148 -13.11 -0.28 9.53
N GLU A 149 -14.20 -0.46 8.78
CA GLU A 149 -15.38 0.40 8.85
C GLU A 149 -16.06 0.30 10.23
N ALA A 150 -16.21 -0.91 10.77
CA ALA A 150 -16.84 -1.15 12.07
C ALA A 150 -16.12 -0.46 13.25
N GLN A 151 -14.81 -0.16 13.13
CA GLN A 151 -14.04 0.60 14.12
C GLN A 151 -14.00 2.12 13.86
N GLY A 152 -14.92 2.63 13.04
CA GLY A 152 -15.04 4.05 12.71
C GLY A 152 -14.13 4.52 11.57
N GLY A 153 -13.74 3.60 10.67
CA GLY A 153 -12.85 3.90 9.55
C GLY A 153 -13.40 4.95 8.58
N ARG A 154 -14.68 4.84 8.23
CA ARG A 154 -15.36 5.78 7.31
C ARG A 154 -15.33 7.20 7.83
N GLU A 155 -15.60 7.41 9.11
CA GLU A 155 -15.56 8.72 9.74
C GLU A 155 -14.15 9.31 9.73
N LYS A 156 -13.12 8.48 9.99
CA LYS A 156 -11.70 8.89 9.88
C LYS A 156 -11.36 9.30 8.45
N LEU A 157 -11.82 8.55 7.45
CA LEU A 157 -11.59 8.86 6.03
C LEU A 157 -12.23 10.19 5.63
N GLU A 158 -13.49 10.43 6.01
CA GLU A 158 -14.16 11.70 5.74
C GLU A 158 -13.50 12.88 6.46
N HIS A 159 -13.07 12.68 7.71
CA HIS A 159 -12.30 13.68 8.44
C HIS A 159 -10.97 13.99 7.72
N PHE A 160 -10.26 12.96 7.26
CA PHE A 160 -9.02 13.12 6.49
C PHE A 160 -9.24 13.88 5.18
N LYS A 161 -10.26 13.49 4.39
CA LYS A 161 -10.65 14.16 3.14
C LYS A 161 -10.97 15.64 3.38
N LYS A 162 -11.72 15.95 4.45
CA LYS A 162 -12.02 17.33 4.88
C LYS A 162 -10.75 18.10 5.24
N LYS A 163 -9.89 17.54 6.09
CA LYS A 163 -8.63 18.18 6.51
C LYS A 163 -7.75 18.52 5.30
N LYS A 164 -7.59 17.58 4.36
CA LYS A 164 -6.80 17.80 3.12
C LYS A 164 -7.38 18.88 2.23
N ARG A 165 -8.72 18.97 2.13
CA ARG A 165 -9.39 20.05 1.39
C ARG A 165 -9.15 21.42 2.03
N ASP A 166 -9.17 21.49 3.36
CA ASP A 166 -8.94 22.75 4.09
C ASP A 166 -7.46 23.18 4.00
N GLU A 167 -6.50 22.24 4.12
CA GLU A 167 -5.07 22.49 3.88
C GLU A 167 -4.81 23.10 2.49
N ARG A 168 -5.44 22.53 1.44
CA ARG A 168 -5.31 23.04 0.07
C ARG A 168 -5.90 24.44 -0.11
N ARG A 169 -6.93 24.79 0.66
CA ARG A 169 -7.56 26.12 0.58
C ARG A 169 -6.68 27.20 1.21
N CYS A 170 -6.00 26.90 2.31
CA CYS A 170 -5.09 27.84 2.98
C CYS A 170 -3.80 28.10 2.18
N SER A 171 -3.30 27.14 1.41
CA SER A 171 -2.06 27.29 0.61
C SER A 171 -2.23 28.11 -0.67
N VAL A 172 -3.43 28.61 -0.98
CA VAL A 172 -3.76 29.41 -2.18
C VAL A 172 -3.98 30.90 -1.84
N GLN A 173 -3.76 31.30 -0.58
CA GLN A 173 -3.75 32.69 -0.10
C GLN A 173 -2.32 33.16 0.17
#